data_AF-A0A345Z3R9-F1
#
_entry.id   AF-A0A345Z3R9-F1
#
_cell.length_a   1.000
_cell.length_b   1.000
_cell.length_c   1.000
_cell.angle_alpha   90.00
_cell.angle_beta   90.00
_cell.angle_gamma   90.00
#
_symmetry.space_group_name_H-M   'P 1'
#
loop_
_entity.id
_entity.type
_entity.pdbx_description
1 polymer ?
#
loop_
_entity_poly.entity_id
_entity_poly.type
_entity_poly.pdbx_seq_one_letter_code
_entity_poly.pdbx_strand_id
1 'polypeptide(L)'
;MNEKDEKIKEGKSKNEFNAQRTPFWISFGWLWIEAIIPAFLIWFLMGKDFSFSFFKDLAEPKELWVVLACLLVIAWSIFSTMLFFYLNWHESDNFTFAFITSMVMTSFIYNGLWLGNSPSGIVLKAFLGVFILIGSGILGAMLTALMRNQDNKRQEDLKVMYQAFKNNETIPEKKLLKIRRYEDKVKKNQEREAELAAFRKELQRKISDELNEREKSKINYQEKVSKELDSKEINQSKKKK
;
A
#
# COMPACT_ATOMS: atom_id res chain seq x y z
N MET A 1 11.90 18.73 25.75
CA MET A 1 11.28 17.39 25.59
C MET A 1 12.39 16.39 25.88
N ASN A 2 12.25 15.55 26.92
CA ASN A 2 13.36 14.79 27.49
C ASN A 2 13.68 13.55 26.64
N GLU A 3 14.96 13.29 26.40
CA GLU A 3 15.48 12.12 25.66
C GLU A 3 15.01 10.77 26.25
N LYS A 4 14.68 10.75 27.56
CA LYS A 4 14.07 9.60 28.23
C LYS A 4 12.61 9.35 27.79
N ASP A 5 11.84 10.39 27.50
CA ASP A 5 10.45 10.26 27.07
C ASP A 5 10.36 9.77 25.62
N GLU A 6 11.33 10.14 24.77
CA GLU A 6 11.46 9.59 23.41
C GLU A 6 11.82 8.11 23.42
N LYS A 7 12.80 7.69 24.24
CA LYS A 7 13.17 6.27 24.35
C LYS A 7 12.04 5.39 24.90
N ILE A 8 11.22 5.91 25.82
CA ILE A 8 10.04 5.20 26.34
C ILE A 8 8.93 5.11 25.28
N LYS A 9 8.72 6.17 24.47
CA LYS A 9 7.77 6.13 23.34
C LYS A 9 8.22 5.18 22.24
N GLU A 10 9.50 5.18 21.88
CA GLU A 10 10.06 4.25 20.89
C GLU A 10 9.98 2.79 21.36
N GLY A 11 10.25 2.53 22.64
CA GLY A 11 10.14 1.20 23.23
C GLY A 11 8.70 0.67 23.25
N LYS A 12 7.72 1.52 23.57
CA LYS A 12 6.29 1.15 23.51
C LYS A 12 5.82 0.91 22.07
N SER A 13 6.21 1.77 21.13
CA SER A 13 5.90 1.63 19.70
C SER A 13 6.43 0.31 19.11
N LYS A 14 7.68 -0.06 19.40
CA LYS A 14 8.27 -1.32 18.92
C LYS A 14 7.58 -2.56 19.51
N ASN A 15 7.17 -2.51 20.77
CA ASN A 15 6.46 -3.61 21.42
C ASN A 15 5.02 -3.74 20.91
N GLU A 16 4.32 -2.64 20.65
CA GLU A 16 2.99 -2.67 20.02
C GLU A 16 3.04 -3.17 18.56
N PHE A 17 4.09 -2.83 17.82
CA PHE A 17 4.29 -3.29 16.45
C PHE A 17 4.58 -4.79 16.36
N ASN A 18 5.38 -5.33 17.29
CA ASN A 18 5.67 -6.77 17.36
C ASN A 18 4.50 -7.58 17.94
N ALA A 19 3.67 -6.99 18.82
CA ALA A 19 2.49 -7.64 19.37
C ALA A 19 1.38 -7.87 18.32
N GLN A 20 1.40 -7.16 17.20
CA GLN A 20 0.42 -7.27 16.10
C GLN A 20 0.82 -8.27 15.00
N ARG A 21 1.89 -9.05 15.19
CA ARG A 21 2.40 -9.98 14.17
C ARG A 21 2.38 -11.41 14.68
N THR A 22 1.98 -12.36 13.83
CA THR A 22 2.12 -13.78 14.16
C THR A 22 3.62 -14.14 14.26
N PRO A 23 4.03 -14.92 15.27
CA PRO A 23 5.37 -15.48 15.33
C PRO A 23 5.74 -16.20 14.03
N PHE A 24 6.97 -15.97 13.54
CA PHE A 24 7.44 -16.47 12.25
C PHE A 24 7.18 -17.97 12.05
N TRP A 25 7.47 -18.80 13.05
CA TRP A 25 7.31 -20.25 12.97
C TRP A 25 5.85 -20.69 12.79
N ILE A 26 4.90 -19.94 13.36
CA ILE A 26 3.47 -20.22 13.23
C ILE A 26 3.02 -19.86 11.81
N SER A 27 3.39 -18.66 11.34
CA SER A 27 3.12 -18.25 9.95
C SER A 27 3.74 -19.21 8.94
N PHE A 28 4.96 -19.67 9.19
CA PHE A 28 5.63 -20.63 8.32
C PHE A 28 4.90 -21.97 8.27
N GLY A 29 4.41 -22.47 9.41
CA GLY A 29 3.58 -23.68 9.46
C GLY A 29 2.30 -23.55 8.64
N TRP A 30 1.60 -22.42 8.76
CA TRP A 30 0.41 -22.14 7.95
C TRP A 30 0.72 -22.03 6.46
N LEU A 31 1.86 -21.42 6.10
CA LEU A 31 2.31 -21.32 4.71
C LEU A 31 2.46 -22.69 4.04
N TRP A 32 2.86 -23.72 4.80
CA TRP A 32 2.93 -25.09 4.28
C TRP A 32 1.55 -25.60 3.86
N ILE A 33 0.54 -25.41 4.70
CA ILE A 33 -0.82 -25.91 4.48
C ILE A 33 -1.53 -25.11 3.38
N GLU A 34 -1.36 -23.79 3.39
CA GLU A 34 -2.10 -22.87 2.50
C GLU A 34 -1.54 -22.85 1.08
N ALA A 35 -0.21 -22.92 0.91
CA ALA A 35 0.42 -22.70 -0.39
C ALA A 35 1.38 -23.82 -0.82
N ILE A 36 2.32 -24.24 0.05
CA ILE A 36 3.43 -25.10 -0.38
C ILE A 36 2.96 -26.53 -0.67
N ILE A 37 2.22 -27.17 0.25
CA ILE A 37 1.73 -28.54 0.08
C ILE A 37 0.77 -28.63 -1.12
N PRO A 38 -0.25 -27.76 -1.27
CA PRO A 38 -1.12 -27.79 -2.44
C PRO A 38 -0.36 -27.63 -3.76
N ALA A 39 0.60 -26.70 -3.82
CA ALA A 39 1.39 -26.50 -5.03
C ALA A 39 2.28 -27.72 -5.36
N PHE A 40 2.95 -28.30 -4.36
CA PHE A 40 3.74 -29.52 -4.56
C PHE A 40 2.88 -30.72 -4.97
N LEU A 41 1.68 -30.87 -4.41
CA LEU A 41 0.74 -31.90 -4.84
C LEU A 41 0.43 -31.76 -6.33
N ILE A 42 0.11 -30.55 -6.81
CA ILE A 42 -0.13 -30.34 -8.25
C ILE A 42 1.14 -30.59 -9.06
N TRP A 43 2.31 -30.15 -8.60
CA TRP A 43 3.56 -30.38 -9.32
C TRP A 43 3.91 -31.87 -9.44
N PHE A 44 3.76 -32.65 -8.37
CA PHE A 44 4.06 -34.09 -8.40
C PHE A 44 2.99 -34.89 -9.17
N LEU A 45 1.71 -34.57 -8.99
CA LEU A 45 0.61 -35.33 -9.59
C LEU A 45 0.36 -34.97 -11.05
N MET A 46 0.56 -33.71 -11.44
CA MET A 46 0.20 -33.20 -12.77
C MET A 46 1.38 -32.53 -13.52
N GLY A 47 2.55 -32.43 -12.89
CA GLY A 47 3.72 -31.83 -13.53
C GLY A 47 4.37 -32.75 -14.56
N LYS A 48 4.86 -32.14 -15.65
CA LYS A 48 5.52 -32.83 -16.77
C LYS A 48 6.88 -33.46 -16.41
N ASP A 49 7.45 -33.08 -15.27
CA ASP A 49 8.81 -33.45 -14.86
C ASP A 49 8.92 -34.90 -14.34
N PHE A 50 7.81 -35.50 -13.91
CA PHE A 50 7.81 -36.81 -13.23
C PHE A 50 7.20 -37.91 -14.09
N SER A 51 7.86 -39.07 -14.10
CA SER A 51 7.39 -40.26 -14.82
C SER A 51 6.11 -40.86 -14.23
N PHE A 52 5.87 -40.66 -12.93
CA PHE A 52 4.67 -41.14 -12.21
C PHE A 52 3.51 -40.14 -12.22
N SER A 53 3.68 -38.97 -12.84
CA SER A 53 2.59 -37.98 -12.92
C SER A 53 1.45 -38.48 -13.81
N PHE A 54 0.23 -38.05 -13.48
CA PHE A 54 -0.96 -38.27 -14.31
C PHE A 54 -0.98 -37.40 -15.57
N PHE A 55 0.09 -36.64 -15.86
CA PHE A 55 0.16 -35.76 -17.04
C PHE A 55 -0.12 -36.50 -18.34
N LYS A 56 0.31 -37.76 -18.46
CA LYS A 56 0.08 -38.57 -19.66
C LYS A 56 -1.36 -39.03 -19.80
N ASP A 57 -2.05 -39.25 -18.68
CA ASP A 57 -3.41 -39.78 -18.59
C ASP A 57 -4.49 -38.69 -18.66
N LEU A 58 -4.08 -37.42 -18.63
CA LEU A 58 -4.96 -36.26 -18.76
C LEU A 58 -5.55 -36.16 -20.18
N ALA A 59 -6.83 -35.76 -20.25
CA ALA A 59 -7.51 -35.50 -21.51
C ALA A 59 -6.92 -34.28 -22.23
N GLU A 60 -6.91 -34.29 -23.56
CA GLU A 60 -6.45 -33.16 -24.35
C GLU A 60 -7.46 -31.99 -24.30
N PRO A 61 -7.01 -30.72 -24.18
CA PRO A 61 -5.61 -30.28 -24.08
C PRO A 61 -5.05 -30.39 -22.64
N LYS A 62 -3.90 -31.08 -22.50
CA LYS A 62 -3.30 -31.43 -21.21
C LYS A 62 -2.84 -30.21 -20.43
N GLU A 63 -2.30 -29.20 -21.10
CA GLU A 63 -1.81 -27.98 -20.45
C GLU A 63 -2.92 -27.23 -19.74
N LEU A 64 -4.15 -27.24 -20.29
CA LEU A 64 -5.28 -26.51 -19.73
C LEU A 64 -5.68 -27.05 -18.36
N TRP A 65 -5.63 -28.36 -18.17
CA TRP A 65 -5.92 -28.98 -16.88
C TRP A 65 -4.89 -28.60 -15.81
N VAL A 66 -3.62 -28.50 -16.19
CA VAL A 66 -2.56 -28.05 -15.26
C VAL A 66 -2.76 -26.57 -14.91
N VAL A 67 -3.13 -25.73 -15.88
CA VAL A 67 -3.47 -24.32 -15.63
C VAL A 67 -4.65 -24.21 -14.66
N LEU A 68 -5.71 -24.98 -14.88
CA LEU A 68 -6.88 -25.01 -14.00
C LEU A 68 -6.49 -25.43 -12.57
N ALA A 69 -5.64 -26.45 -12.43
CA ALA A 69 -5.14 -26.91 -11.14
C ALA A 69 -4.28 -25.84 -10.44
N CYS A 70 -3.43 -25.13 -11.18
CA CYS A 70 -2.67 -23.98 -10.64
C CYS A 70 -3.60 -22.85 -10.17
N LEU A 71 -4.64 -22.52 -10.93
CA LEU A 71 -5.64 -21.54 -10.50
C LEU A 71 -6.39 -21.99 -9.24
N LEU A 72 -6.68 -23.29 -9.14
CA LEU A 72 -7.31 -23.88 -7.95
C LEU A 72 -6.39 -23.78 -6.73
N VAL A 73 -5.06 -23.95 -6.89
CA VAL A 73 -4.08 -23.73 -5.81
C VAL A 73 -4.06 -22.28 -5.34
N ILE A 74 -4.11 -21.30 -6.26
CA ILE A 74 -4.17 -19.89 -5.89
C ILE A 74 -5.49 -19.59 -5.15
N ALA A 75 -6.62 -20.07 -5.69
CA ALA A 75 -7.92 -19.89 -5.07
C ALA A 75 -8.00 -20.55 -3.69
N TRP A 76 -7.45 -21.76 -3.57
CA TRP A 76 -7.31 -22.48 -2.30
C TRP A 76 -6.49 -21.66 -1.31
N SER A 77 -5.30 -21.21 -1.68
CA SER A 77 -4.41 -20.40 -0.82
C SER A 77 -5.17 -19.20 -0.25
N ILE A 78 -5.78 -18.37 -1.11
CA ILE A 78 -6.57 -17.20 -0.68
C ILE A 78 -7.73 -17.61 0.24
N PHE A 79 -8.47 -18.66 -0.10
CA PHE A 79 -9.60 -19.12 0.68
C PHE A 79 -9.19 -19.67 2.05
N SER A 80 -8.15 -20.50 2.12
CA SER A 80 -7.63 -21.07 3.36
C SER A 80 -7.05 -19.97 4.26
N THR A 81 -6.25 -19.04 3.72
CA THR A 81 -5.74 -17.91 4.51
C THR A 81 -6.88 -17.03 5.01
N MET A 82 -7.94 -16.84 4.22
CA MET A 82 -9.13 -16.12 4.67
C MET A 82 -9.84 -16.85 5.80
N LEU A 83 -10.05 -18.16 5.66
CA LEU A 83 -10.69 -18.98 6.69
C LEU A 83 -9.91 -18.93 8.01
N PHE A 84 -8.59 -19.16 7.98
CA PHE A 84 -7.75 -19.19 9.17
C PHE A 84 -7.56 -17.80 9.80
N PHE A 85 -7.56 -16.73 8.98
CA PHE A 85 -7.65 -15.36 9.48
C PHE A 85 -8.95 -15.11 10.25
N TYR A 86 -10.11 -15.54 9.72
CA TYR A 86 -11.39 -15.40 10.43
C TYR A 86 -11.46 -16.20 11.74
N LEU A 87 -10.72 -17.30 11.82
CA LEU A 87 -10.58 -18.11 13.03
C LEU A 87 -9.55 -17.55 14.02
N ASN A 88 -8.92 -16.41 13.70
CA ASN A 88 -7.83 -15.78 14.47
C ASN A 88 -6.64 -16.72 14.70
N TRP A 89 -6.33 -17.60 13.75
CA TRP A 89 -5.18 -18.52 13.86
C TRP A 89 -3.86 -17.91 13.38
N HIS A 90 -3.93 -16.84 12.59
CA HIS A 90 -2.79 -16.03 12.19
C HIS A 90 -3.22 -14.58 11.86
N GLU A 91 -2.25 -13.67 11.83
CA GLU A 91 -2.46 -12.26 11.49
C GLU A 91 -2.60 -12.03 9.98
N SER A 92 -2.99 -10.80 9.62
CA SER A 92 -3.21 -10.38 8.23
C SER A 92 -1.97 -10.48 7.33
N ASP A 93 -0.78 -10.50 7.91
CA ASP A 93 0.50 -10.57 7.19
C ASP A 93 0.60 -11.85 6.35
N ASN A 94 -0.05 -12.92 6.79
CA ASN A 94 0.00 -14.23 6.14
C ASN A 94 -0.61 -14.21 4.73
N PHE A 95 -1.54 -13.29 4.44
CA PHE A 95 -2.09 -13.11 3.09
C PHE A 95 -1.02 -12.74 2.07
N THR A 96 -0.05 -11.89 2.43
CA THR A 96 1.04 -11.54 1.52
C THR A 96 1.89 -12.77 1.23
N PHE A 97 2.30 -13.50 2.29
CA PHE A 97 3.18 -14.65 2.14
C PHE A 97 2.51 -15.80 1.38
N ALA A 98 1.29 -16.19 1.77
CA ALA A 98 0.53 -17.25 1.11
C ALA A 98 0.27 -16.94 -0.37
N PHE A 99 -0.10 -15.70 -0.68
CA PHE A 99 -0.34 -15.28 -2.06
C PHE A 99 0.94 -15.30 -2.90
N ILE A 100 2.03 -14.68 -2.43
CA ILE A 100 3.32 -14.67 -3.14
C ILE A 100 3.79 -16.11 -3.38
N THR A 101 3.80 -16.94 -2.33
CA THR A 101 4.26 -18.33 -2.42
C THR A 101 3.41 -19.13 -3.40
N SER A 102 2.07 -19.00 -3.35
CA SER A 102 1.21 -19.67 -4.33
C SER A 102 1.52 -19.22 -5.76
N MET A 103 1.63 -17.91 -6.02
CA MET A 103 1.86 -17.34 -7.35
C MET A 103 3.22 -17.77 -7.92
N VAL A 104 4.27 -17.73 -7.10
CA VAL A 104 5.62 -18.14 -7.49
C VAL A 104 5.65 -19.64 -7.78
N MET A 105 5.11 -20.48 -6.91
CA MET A 105 5.12 -21.93 -7.11
C MET A 105 4.29 -22.34 -8.34
N THR A 106 3.08 -21.79 -8.52
CA THR A 106 2.25 -22.07 -9.70
C THR A 106 2.88 -21.53 -10.98
N SER A 107 3.62 -20.42 -10.90
CA SER A 107 4.41 -19.91 -12.01
C SER A 107 5.51 -20.88 -12.41
N PHE A 108 6.24 -21.46 -11.45
CA PHE A 108 7.26 -22.45 -11.74
C PHE A 108 6.66 -23.69 -12.43
N ILE A 109 5.51 -24.17 -11.96
CA ILE A 109 4.79 -25.29 -12.58
C ILE A 109 4.35 -24.94 -14.00
N TYR A 110 3.67 -23.79 -14.18
CA TYR A 110 3.16 -23.35 -15.48
C TYR A 110 4.30 -23.12 -16.48
N ASN A 111 5.34 -22.39 -16.08
CA ASN A 111 6.51 -22.14 -16.92
C ASN A 111 7.31 -23.43 -17.19
N GLY A 112 7.20 -24.42 -16.32
CA GLY A 112 7.70 -25.78 -16.53
C GLY A 112 7.12 -26.46 -17.77
N LEU A 113 5.85 -26.23 -18.08
CA LEU A 113 5.14 -26.93 -19.17
C LEU A 113 5.73 -26.62 -20.55
N TRP A 114 6.04 -25.34 -20.82
CA TRP A 114 6.42 -24.86 -22.15
C TRP A 114 7.92 -24.62 -22.32
N LEU A 115 8.65 -24.22 -21.27
CA LEU A 115 10.11 -23.95 -21.37
C LEU A 115 10.97 -25.21 -21.28
N GLY A 116 10.42 -26.34 -20.80
CA GLY A 116 11.18 -27.57 -20.61
C GLY A 116 12.36 -27.40 -19.64
N ASN A 117 13.32 -28.33 -19.66
CA ASN A 117 14.44 -28.38 -18.71
C ASN A 117 15.81 -28.08 -19.36
N SER A 118 15.81 -27.30 -20.44
CA SER A 118 17.06 -26.81 -21.02
C SER A 118 17.75 -25.79 -20.09
N PRO A 119 19.09 -25.65 -20.13
CA PRO A 119 19.80 -24.66 -19.31
C PRO A 119 19.28 -23.23 -19.52
N SER A 120 18.98 -22.84 -20.76
CA SER A 120 18.38 -21.54 -21.09
C SER A 120 16.95 -21.41 -20.57
N GLY A 121 16.17 -22.50 -20.61
CA GLY A 121 14.82 -22.56 -20.03
C GLY A 121 14.83 -22.35 -18.52
N ILE A 122 15.78 -22.94 -17.79
CA ILE A 122 15.92 -22.75 -16.34
C ILE A 122 16.23 -21.29 -15.99
N VAL A 123 17.16 -20.65 -16.71
CA VAL A 123 17.49 -19.22 -16.52
C VAL A 123 16.26 -18.35 -16.78
N LEU A 124 15.52 -18.61 -17.86
CA LEU A 124 14.32 -17.85 -18.18
C LEU A 124 13.18 -18.06 -17.17
N LYS A 125 12.99 -19.29 -16.66
CA LYS A 125 12.05 -19.58 -15.55
C LYS A 125 12.40 -18.78 -14.30
N ALA A 126 13.68 -18.73 -13.93
CA ALA A 126 14.13 -17.96 -12.77
C ALA A 126 13.88 -16.45 -12.96
N PHE A 127 14.18 -15.92 -14.16
CA PHE A 127 13.91 -14.53 -14.50
C PHE A 127 12.41 -14.19 -14.40
N LEU A 128 11.54 -15.00 -15.02
CA LEU A 128 10.08 -14.84 -14.93
C LEU A 128 9.58 -14.97 -13.48
N GLY A 129 10.16 -15.87 -12.69
CA GLY A 129 9.89 -16.02 -11.27
C GLY A 129 10.13 -14.73 -10.49
N VAL A 130 11.19 -13.98 -10.79
CA VAL A 130 11.47 -12.68 -10.14
C VAL A 130 10.40 -11.64 -10.48
N PHE A 131 9.99 -11.53 -11.75
CA PHE A 131 8.90 -10.60 -12.13
C PHE A 131 7.59 -10.94 -11.43
N ILE A 132 7.27 -12.23 -11.34
CA ILE A 132 6.05 -12.69 -10.67
C ILE A 132 6.15 -12.49 -9.16
N LEU A 133 7.31 -12.65 -8.55
CA LEU A 133 7.54 -12.34 -7.14
C LEU A 133 7.32 -10.85 -6.86
N ILE A 134 7.85 -9.95 -7.69
CA ILE A 134 7.64 -8.50 -7.53
C ILE A 134 6.15 -8.15 -7.71
N GLY A 135 5.53 -8.62 -8.79
CA GLY A 135 4.12 -8.34 -9.09
C GLY A 135 3.17 -8.91 -8.03
N SER A 136 3.38 -10.15 -7.61
CA SER A 136 2.60 -10.77 -6.54
C SER A 136 2.86 -10.13 -5.17
N GLY A 137 4.07 -9.60 -4.92
CA GLY A 137 4.37 -8.85 -3.71
C GLY A 137 3.54 -7.58 -3.56
N ILE A 138 3.38 -6.82 -4.65
CA ILE A 138 2.53 -5.62 -4.66
C ILE A 138 1.06 -6.01 -4.40
N LEU A 139 0.55 -7.01 -5.12
CA LEU A 139 -0.85 -7.45 -4.96
C LEU A 139 -1.12 -8.07 -3.58
N GLY A 140 -0.20 -8.87 -3.05
CA GLY A 140 -0.28 -9.47 -1.72
C GLY A 140 -0.27 -8.41 -0.61
N ALA A 141 0.57 -7.38 -0.76
CA ALA A 141 0.60 -6.25 0.16
C ALA A 141 -0.73 -5.46 0.13
N MET A 142 -1.32 -5.25 -1.06
CA MET A 142 -2.65 -4.64 -1.18
C MET A 142 -3.73 -5.49 -0.48
N LEU A 143 -3.72 -6.80 -0.68
CA LEU A 143 -4.66 -7.73 -0.03
C LEU A 143 -4.54 -7.66 1.50
N THR A 144 -3.31 -7.68 2.00
CA THR A 144 -3.02 -7.56 3.44
C THR A 144 -3.48 -6.23 4.00
N ALA A 145 -3.23 -5.12 3.30
CA ALA A 145 -3.68 -3.79 3.71
C ALA A 145 -5.22 -3.72 3.78
N LEU A 146 -5.94 -4.34 2.85
CA LEU A 146 -7.40 -4.43 2.87
C LEU A 146 -7.89 -5.21 4.09
N MET A 147 -7.32 -6.39 4.36
CA MET A 147 -7.71 -7.23 5.49
C MET A 147 -7.40 -6.55 6.83
N ARG A 148 -6.21 -5.96 6.96
CA ARG A 148 -5.83 -5.19 8.15
C ARG A 148 -6.74 -4.00 8.40
N ASN A 149 -7.14 -3.28 7.36
CA ASN A 149 -8.08 -2.17 7.48
C ASN A 149 -9.48 -2.64 7.93
N GLN A 150 -9.93 -3.82 7.47
CA GLN A 150 -11.17 -4.40 7.95
C GLN A 150 -11.08 -4.81 9.42
N ASP A 151 -9.97 -5.40 9.85
CA ASP A 151 -9.78 -5.79 11.24
C ASP A 151 -9.69 -4.59 12.18
N ASN A 152 -8.92 -3.56 11.81
CA ASN A 152 -8.84 -2.30 12.56
C ASN A 152 -10.23 -1.70 12.80
N LYS A 153 -11.10 -1.71 11.78
CA LYS A 153 -12.49 -1.21 11.92
C LYS A 153 -13.31 -2.05 12.89
N ARG A 154 -13.15 -3.38 12.90
CA ARG A 154 -13.80 -4.28 13.85
C ARG A 154 -13.32 -4.01 15.28
N GLN A 155 -12.01 -3.85 15.47
CA GLN A 155 -11.43 -3.56 16.78
C GLN A 155 -11.88 -2.19 17.32
N GLU A 156 -11.98 -1.16 16.47
CA GLU A 156 -12.57 0.12 16.85
C GLU A 156 -14.03 -0.02 17.29
N ASP A 157 -14.84 -0.73 16.51
CA ASP A 157 -16.25 -0.94 16.83
C ASP A 157 -16.40 -1.68 18.17
N LEU A 158 -15.56 -2.68 18.43
CA LEU A 158 -15.50 -3.40 19.70
C LEU A 158 -15.09 -2.49 20.87
N LYS A 159 -14.09 -1.62 20.68
CA LYS A 159 -13.67 -0.66 21.71
C LYS A 159 -14.80 0.30 22.08
N VAL A 160 -15.54 0.81 21.10
CA VAL A 160 -16.68 1.69 21.33
C VAL A 160 -17.79 0.96 22.08
N MET A 161 -18.13 -0.26 21.66
CA MET A 161 -19.13 -1.09 22.35
C MET A 161 -18.71 -1.42 23.80
N TYR A 162 -17.43 -1.73 24.02
CA TYR A 162 -16.89 -2.01 25.34
C TYR A 162 -16.90 -0.78 26.27
N GLN A 163 -16.58 0.41 25.74
CA GLN A 163 -16.67 1.65 26.50
C GLN A 163 -18.12 1.99 26.87
N ALA A 164 -19.07 1.84 25.93
CA ALA A 164 -20.49 2.02 26.21
C ALA A 164 -20.97 1.05 27.31
N PHE A 165 -20.56 -0.22 27.22
CA PHE A 165 -20.85 -1.21 28.26
C PHE A 165 -20.27 -0.83 29.62
N LYS A 166 -19.00 -0.40 29.68
CA LYS A 166 -18.34 0.03 30.93
C LYS A 166 -19.02 1.24 31.57
N ASN A 167 -19.56 2.14 30.75
CA ASN A 167 -20.25 3.34 31.19
C ASN A 167 -21.75 3.12 31.50
N ASN A 168 -22.26 1.88 31.39
CA ASN A 168 -23.70 1.56 31.46
C ASN A 168 -24.55 2.34 30.43
N GLU A 169 -23.96 2.72 29.30
CA GLU A 169 -24.65 3.34 28.18
C GLU A 169 -25.25 2.26 27.25
N THR A 170 -26.30 2.62 26.49
CA THR A 170 -26.87 1.73 25.49
C THR A 170 -25.84 1.39 24.42
N ILE A 171 -25.60 0.10 24.19
CA ILE A 171 -24.63 -0.38 23.19
C ILE A 171 -25.07 0.11 21.79
N PRO A 172 -24.25 0.90 21.09
CA PRO A 172 -24.65 1.50 19.82
C PRO A 172 -24.80 0.43 18.74
N GLU A 173 -25.88 0.52 17.96
CA GLU A 173 -26.07 -0.36 16.80
C GLU A 173 -25.00 -0.12 15.73
N LYS A 174 -24.68 -1.17 14.95
CA LYS A 174 -23.73 -1.07 13.81
C LYS A 174 -24.09 0.04 12.81
N LYS A 175 -25.38 0.36 12.63
CA LYS A 175 -25.83 1.47 11.77
C LYS A 175 -25.43 2.83 12.34
N LEU A 176 -25.58 3.03 13.65
CA LEU A 176 -25.17 4.25 14.34
C LEU A 176 -23.65 4.47 14.25
N LEU A 177 -22.86 3.40 14.39
CA LEU A 177 -21.39 3.48 14.22
C LEU A 177 -20.99 3.90 12.79
N LYS A 178 -21.71 3.42 11.77
CA LYS A 178 -21.47 3.85 10.37
C LYS A 178 -21.82 5.32 10.15
N ILE A 179 -22.94 5.78 10.72
CA ILE A 179 -23.37 7.18 10.62
C ILE A 179 -22.34 8.09 11.28
N ARG A 180 -21.89 7.76 12.50
CA ARG A 180 -20.87 8.53 13.21
C ARG A 180 -19.55 8.65 12.42
N ARG A 181 -19.09 7.56 11.82
CA ARG A 181 -17.91 7.58 10.93
C ARG A 181 -18.09 8.47 9.72
N TYR A 182 -19.30 8.52 9.15
CA TYR A 182 -19.61 9.41 8.04
C TYR A 182 -19.61 10.88 8.49
N GLU A 183 -20.21 11.19 9.62
CA GLU A 183 -20.21 12.52 10.22
C GLU A 183 -18.78 13.01 10.51
N ASP A 184 -17.94 12.18 11.13
CA ASP A 184 -16.54 12.49 11.39
C ASP A 184 -15.76 12.77 10.09
N LYS A 185 -16.04 11.99 9.03
CA LYS A 185 -15.43 12.19 7.72
C LYS A 185 -15.88 13.50 7.09
N VAL A 186 -17.16 13.85 7.19
CA VAL A 186 -17.70 15.12 6.69
C VAL A 186 -17.07 16.29 7.44
N LYS A 187 -17.00 16.22 8.77
CA LYS A 187 -16.39 17.25 9.60
C LYS A 187 -14.91 17.46 9.26
N LYS A 188 -14.14 16.37 9.12
CA LYS A 188 -12.73 16.45 8.73
C LYS A 188 -12.52 17.04 7.33
N ASN A 189 -13.45 16.76 6.40
CA ASN A 189 -13.42 17.38 5.08
C ASN A 189 -13.71 18.88 5.15
N GLN A 190 -14.69 19.31 5.95
CA GLN A 190 -14.98 20.72 6.18
C GLN A 190 -13.79 21.46 6.81
N GLU A 191 -13.13 20.86 7.79
CA GLU A 191 -11.91 21.41 8.41
C GLU A 191 -10.79 21.57 7.36
N ARG A 192 -10.56 20.54 6.53
CA ARG A 192 -9.58 20.60 5.44
C ARG A 192 -9.93 21.66 4.39
N GLU A 193 -11.21 21.84 4.06
CA GLU A 193 -11.65 22.89 3.15
C GLU A 193 -11.44 24.29 3.73
N ALA A 194 -11.71 24.47 5.02
CA ALA A 194 -11.44 25.72 5.72
C ALA A 194 -9.94 26.04 5.76
N GLU A 195 -9.09 25.05 6.03
CA GLU A 195 -7.62 25.18 5.96
C GLU A 195 -7.15 25.56 4.55
N LEU A 196 -7.68 24.89 3.52
CA LEU A 196 -7.35 25.20 2.13
C LEU A 196 -7.82 26.60 1.73
N ALA A 197 -8.97 27.06 2.21
CA ALA A 197 -9.47 28.41 1.97
C ALA A 197 -8.58 29.46 2.66
N ALA A 198 -8.19 29.23 3.90
CA ALA A 198 -7.24 30.10 4.62
C ALA A 198 -5.89 30.17 3.90
N PHE A 199 -5.37 29.02 3.45
CA PHE A 199 -4.12 28.93 2.70
C PHE A 199 -4.19 29.66 1.36
N ARG A 200 -5.30 29.53 0.61
CA ARG A 200 -5.53 30.29 -0.64
C ARG A 200 -5.54 31.79 -0.40
N LYS A 201 -6.19 32.24 0.67
CA LYS A 201 -6.24 33.67 1.03
C LYS A 201 -4.85 34.20 1.39
N GLU A 202 -4.05 33.41 2.12
CA GLU A 202 -2.67 33.76 2.44
C GLU A 202 -1.79 33.84 1.18
N LEU A 203 -1.93 32.88 0.26
CA LEU A 203 -1.24 32.89 -1.03
C LEU A 203 -1.60 34.11 -1.86
N GLN A 204 -2.89 34.44 -1.97
CA GLN A 204 -3.33 35.64 -2.69
C GLN A 204 -2.73 36.91 -2.09
N ARG A 205 -2.68 37.03 -0.75
CA ARG A 205 -2.05 38.17 -0.08
C ARG A 205 -0.56 38.27 -0.42
N LYS A 206 0.18 37.15 -0.35
CA LYS A 206 1.62 37.13 -0.70
C LYS A 206 1.85 37.53 -2.15
N ILE A 207 1.01 37.05 -3.07
CA ILE A 207 1.11 37.42 -4.50
C ILE A 207 0.83 38.91 -4.70
N SER A 208 -0.21 39.46 -4.05
CA SER A 208 -0.51 40.89 -4.17
C SER A 208 0.58 41.77 -3.58
N ASP A 209 1.16 41.37 -2.45
CA ASP A 209 2.25 42.10 -1.80
C ASP A 209 3.49 42.11 -2.69
N GLU A 210 3.87 40.96 -3.27
CA GLU A 210 5.01 40.86 -4.18
C GLU A 210 4.80 41.66 -5.48
N LEU A 211 3.58 41.65 -6.05
CA LEU A 211 3.25 42.47 -7.21
C LEU A 211 3.38 43.97 -6.91
N ASN A 212 2.87 44.42 -5.76
CA ASN A 212 2.98 45.81 -5.34
C ASN A 212 4.44 46.24 -5.12
N GLU A 213 5.29 45.37 -4.58
CA GLU A 213 6.73 45.64 -4.45
C GLU A 213 7.44 45.71 -5.81
N ARG A 214 7.07 44.84 -6.75
CA ARG A 214 7.58 44.90 -8.13
C ARG A 214 7.14 46.17 -8.86
N GLU A 215 5.92 46.66 -8.62
CA GLU A 215 5.46 47.92 -9.21
C GLU A 215 6.18 49.13 -8.60
N LYS A 216 6.30 49.19 -7.26
CA LYS A 216 7.04 50.26 -6.57
C LYS A 216 8.50 50.32 -7.01
N SER A 217 9.16 49.17 -7.15
CA SER A 217 10.54 49.12 -7.63
C SER A 217 10.70 49.60 -9.07
N LYS A 218 9.74 49.28 -9.96
CA LYS A 218 9.71 49.81 -11.34
C LYS A 218 9.52 51.33 -11.38
N ILE A 219 8.58 51.87 -10.59
CA ILE A 219 8.33 53.31 -10.51
C ILE A 219 9.59 54.03 -10.00
N ASN A 220 10.17 53.55 -8.90
CA ASN A 220 11.41 54.11 -8.35
C ASN A 220 12.58 54.07 -9.35
N TYR A 221 12.68 53.02 -10.17
CA TYR A 221 13.68 52.93 -11.22
C TYR A 221 13.43 53.96 -12.32
N GLN A 222 12.20 54.10 -12.80
CA GLN A 222 11.82 55.10 -13.79
C GLN A 222 12.10 56.53 -13.30
N GLU A 223 11.77 56.84 -12.05
CA GLU A 223 12.06 58.15 -11.44
C GLU A 223 13.56 58.44 -11.31
N LYS A 224 14.39 57.42 -11.06
CA LYS A 224 15.86 57.59 -11.04
C LYS A 224 16.38 57.88 -12.44
N VAL A 225 15.91 57.12 -13.45
CA VAL A 225 16.32 57.30 -14.84
C VAL A 225 15.90 58.68 -15.37
N SER A 226 14.69 59.14 -15.08
CA SER A 226 14.25 60.48 -15.50
C SER A 226 15.09 61.59 -14.86
N LYS A 227 15.35 61.52 -13.55
CA LYS A 227 16.24 62.47 -12.87
C LYS A 227 17.66 62.48 -13.45
N GLU A 228 18.19 61.31 -13.82
CA GLU A 228 19.49 61.21 -14.49
C GLU A 228 19.47 61.84 -15.88
N LEU A 229 18.40 61.67 -16.66
CA LEU A 229 18.25 62.30 -17.97
C LEU A 229 18.12 63.83 -17.85
N ASP A 230 17.28 64.32 -16.94
CA ASP A 230 17.11 65.76 -16.68
C ASP A 230 18.44 66.41 -16.27
N SER A 231 19.21 65.76 -15.40
CA SER A 231 20.53 66.26 -14.99
C SER A 231 21.54 66.29 -16.15
N LYS A 232 21.46 65.33 -17.09
CA LYS A 232 22.28 65.32 -18.32
C LYS A 232 21.88 66.45 -19.28
N GLU A 233 20.60 66.73 -19.43
CA GLU A 233 20.10 67.85 -20.25
C GLU A 233 20.52 69.22 -19.68
N ILE A 234 20.42 69.41 -18.36
CA ILE A 234 20.88 70.62 -17.67
C ILE A 234 22.39 70.81 -17.86
N ASN A 235 23.17 69.74 -17.81
CA ASN A 235 24.62 69.82 -18.02
C ASN A 235 25.00 70.07 -19.48
N GLN A 236 24.24 69.55 -20.46
CA GLN A 236 24.47 69.83 -21.88
C GLN A 236 24.08 71.27 -22.25
N SER A 237 22.97 71.78 -21.74
CA SER A 237 22.53 73.17 -21.95
C SER A 237 23.51 74.18 -21.32
N LYS A 238 24.13 73.85 -20.18
CA LYS A 238 25.23 74.64 -19.59
C LYS A 238 26.54 74.61 -20.38
N LYS A 239 26.79 73.57 -21.18
CA LYS A 239 28.00 73.46 -22.05
C LYS A 239 27.85 74.14 -23.42
N LYS A 240 26.61 74.44 -23.84
CA LYS A 240 26.30 75.13 -25.10
C LYS A 240 26.15 76.66 -24.96
N LYS A 241 26.15 77.17 -23.72
CA LYS A 241 26.32 78.60 -23.41
C LYS A 241 27.78 78.86 -23.09
#